data_AF-A0A9P1DPQ1-F1
#
_entry.id   AF-A0A9P1DPQ1-F1
#
_cell.length_a   1.000
_cell.length_b   1.000
_cell.length_c   1.000
_cell.angle_alpha   90.00
_cell.angle_beta   90.00
_cell.angle_gamma   90.00
#
_symmetry.space_group_name_H-M   'P 1'
#
loop_
_entity.id
_entity.type
_entity.pdbx_description
1 polymer ?
#
loop_
_entity_poly.entity_id
_entity_poly.type
_entity_poly.pdbx_seq_one_letter_code
_entity_poly.pdbx_strand_id
1 'polypeptide(L)'
;MVGAVSGVEGSSLGSTSPRWRQLGFQSSDPRTDLRTGILALDCLVYMAEKYPLATSQMIREAQSNGIDYPFAVASINVTQHLARYFHLVKDAFGCPMDPASPRAVHRFAGLLHRLGGEAIEPFCELHAAVMTRLHCNWRRRKQEEPQITVMHFSPVLDETLKISRRFCESARMLNSSEFRSLVNETEVAPVLTPPVLTTSLRPDEESKITESVQATVRRATKT
;
A
#
# COMPACT_ATOMS: atom_id res chain seq x y z
N MET A 1 -2.36 -54.75 -0.88
CA MET A 1 -2.62 -53.85 0.26
C MET A 1 -1.47 -52.85 0.33
N VAL A 2 -1.66 -51.67 -0.25
CA VAL A 2 -0.74 -50.53 -0.12
C VAL A 2 -1.58 -49.42 0.49
N GLY A 3 -1.17 -48.97 1.68
CA GLY A 3 -1.93 -48.08 2.52
C GLY A 3 -2.18 -46.73 1.85
N ALA A 4 -3.44 -46.31 1.87
CA ALA A 4 -3.84 -44.97 1.51
C ALA A 4 -3.20 -43.98 2.50
N VAL A 5 -2.41 -43.06 1.98
CA VAL A 5 -1.98 -41.86 2.69
C VAL A 5 -3.24 -41.03 2.95
N SER A 6 -3.70 -41.04 4.20
CA SER A 6 -4.82 -40.23 4.67
C SER A 6 -4.49 -38.76 4.45
N GLY A 7 -5.22 -38.13 3.52
CA GLY A 7 -5.16 -36.71 3.27
C GLY A 7 -5.49 -35.93 4.53
N VAL A 8 -4.73 -34.86 4.77
CA VAL A 8 -5.08 -33.84 5.74
C VAL A 8 -6.30 -33.13 5.18
N GLU A 9 -7.50 -33.60 5.52
CA GLU A 9 -8.72 -32.85 5.34
C GLU A 9 -8.56 -31.53 6.11
N GLY A 10 -8.50 -30.42 5.38
CA GLY A 10 -8.40 -29.09 5.94
C GLY A 10 -9.62 -28.81 6.80
N SER A 11 -9.52 -29.08 8.11
CA SER A 11 -10.61 -28.87 9.05
C SER A 11 -11.05 -27.41 8.97
N SER A 12 -12.32 -27.19 8.63
CA SER A 12 -12.91 -25.86 8.57
C SER A 12 -12.62 -25.10 9.87
N LEU A 13 -12.35 -23.78 9.78
CA LEU A 13 -12.02 -22.97 10.94
C LEU A 13 -13.17 -22.92 11.96
N GLY A 14 -14.41 -23.24 11.56
CA GLY A 14 -15.61 -23.04 12.36
C GLY A 14 -15.97 -21.56 12.49
N SER A 15 -17.21 -21.29 12.92
CA SER A 15 -17.73 -19.93 13.15
C SER A 15 -17.00 -19.19 14.27
N THR A 16 -16.44 -19.92 15.23
CA THR A 16 -15.58 -19.39 16.30
C THR A 16 -14.42 -20.33 16.56
N SER A 17 -13.19 -19.82 16.59
CA SER A 17 -11.98 -20.63 16.78
C SER A 17 -10.76 -19.79 17.16
N PRO A 18 -9.83 -20.29 18.01
CA PRO A 18 -8.56 -19.63 18.27
C PRO A 18 -7.71 -19.40 17.01
N ARG A 19 -7.93 -20.20 15.95
CA ARG A 19 -7.21 -20.09 14.67
C ARG A 19 -7.48 -18.75 13.97
N TRP A 20 -8.63 -18.11 14.21
CA TRP A 20 -8.88 -16.76 13.71
C TRP A 20 -7.85 -15.75 14.24
N ARG A 21 -7.47 -15.87 15.52
CA ARG A 21 -6.42 -15.00 16.08
C ARG A 21 -5.05 -15.27 15.46
N GLN A 22 -4.76 -16.52 15.08
CA GLN A 22 -3.53 -16.89 14.37
C GLN A 22 -3.45 -16.26 12.97
N LEU A 23 -4.59 -15.97 12.34
CA LEU A 23 -4.66 -15.19 11.09
C LEU A 23 -4.54 -13.68 11.33
N GLY A 24 -4.49 -13.23 12.58
CA GLY A 24 -4.39 -11.83 12.97
C GLY A 24 -5.73 -11.11 13.13
N PHE A 25 -6.84 -11.82 13.36
CA PHE A 25 -8.10 -11.21 13.83
C PHE A 25 -8.00 -10.84 15.32
N GLN A 26 -8.72 -9.80 15.78
CA GLN A 26 -8.69 -9.40 17.19
C GLN A 26 -9.37 -10.43 18.09
N SER A 27 -10.41 -11.08 17.59
CA SER A 27 -11.20 -12.05 18.34
C SER A 27 -11.20 -13.44 17.69
N SER A 28 -11.66 -14.44 18.45
CA SER A 28 -11.89 -15.80 17.91
C SER A 28 -13.18 -15.90 17.09
N ASP A 29 -13.97 -14.83 17.01
CA ASP A 29 -15.14 -14.68 16.16
C ASP A 29 -14.87 -13.59 15.10
N PRO A 30 -14.61 -13.94 13.83
CA PRO A 30 -14.22 -12.97 12.81
C PRO A 30 -15.34 -11.97 12.48
N ARG A 31 -16.60 -12.26 12.84
CA ARG A 31 -17.73 -11.35 12.61
C ARG A 31 -17.59 -10.05 13.40
N THR A 32 -16.86 -10.07 14.52
CA THR A 32 -16.56 -8.85 15.28
C THR A 32 -15.63 -7.93 14.52
N ASP A 33 -14.71 -8.46 13.73
CA ASP A 33 -13.74 -7.65 12.99
C ASP A 33 -14.29 -7.23 11.63
N LEU A 34 -15.10 -8.09 10.99
CA LEU A 34 -15.69 -7.89 9.66
C LEU A 34 -16.97 -7.04 9.64
N ARG A 35 -17.20 -6.20 10.66
CA ARG A 35 -18.38 -5.29 10.72
C ARG A 35 -18.44 -4.30 9.55
N THR A 36 -17.34 -4.15 8.84
CA THR A 36 -17.14 -3.24 7.72
C THR A 36 -17.75 -3.75 6.41
N GLY A 37 -18.21 -5.00 6.38
CA GLY A 37 -18.88 -5.63 5.25
C GLY A 37 -18.05 -6.71 4.55
N ILE A 38 -18.68 -7.37 3.58
CA ILE A 38 -18.15 -8.56 2.90
C ILE A 38 -16.90 -8.29 2.06
N LEU A 39 -16.70 -7.06 1.56
CA LEU A 39 -15.55 -6.70 0.72
C LEU A 39 -14.20 -7.01 1.38
N ALA A 40 -14.07 -6.80 2.70
CA ALA A 40 -12.84 -7.11 3.42
C ALA A 40 -12.59 -8.62 3.51
N LEU A 41 -13.66 -9.42 3.61
CA LEU A 41 -13.58 -10.87 3.53
C LEU A 41 -13.19 -11.32 2.13
N ASP A 42 -13.79 -10.74 1.08
CA ASP A 42 -13.46 -11.05 -0.31
C ASP A 42 -11.98 -10.78 -0.61
N CYS A 43 -11.43 -9.66 -0.14
CA CYS A 43 -9.99 -9.38 -0.24
C CYS A 43 -9.11 -10.43 0.46
N LEU A 44 -9.48 -10.86 1.68
CA LEU A 44 -8.74 -11.89 2.42
C LEU A 44 -8.78 -13.24 1.69
N VAL A 45 -9.96 -13.65 1.23
CA VAL A 45 -10.15 -14.89 0.47
C VAL A 45 -9.37 -14.82 -0.84
N TYR A 46 -9.48 -13.72 -1.58
CA TYR A 46 -8.75 -13.50 -2.83
C TYR A 46 -7.24 -13.66 -2.63
N MET A 47 -6.66 -13.04 -1.60
CA MET A 47 -5.24 -13.21 -1.29
C MET A 47 -4.88 -14.67 -0.99
N ALA A 48 -5.72 -15.38 -0.24
CA ALA A 48 -5.47 -16.77 0.12
C ALA A 48 -5.58 -17.73 -1.08
N GLU A 49 -6.52 -17.49 -1.99
CA GLU A 49 -6.78 -18.35 -3.16
C GLU A 49 -5.85 -18.02 -4.34
N LYS A 50 -5.65 -16.72 -4.63
CA LYS A 50 -4.83 -16.26 -5.76
C LYS A 50 -3.34 -16.33 -5.45
N TYR A 51 -2.96 -16.02 -4.21
CA TYR A 51 -1.56 -15.91 -3.77
C TYR A 51 -1.25 -16.76 -2.54
N PRO A 52 -1.54 -18.09 -2.55
CA PRO A 52 -1.51 -18.92 -1.35
C PRO A 52 -0.14 -18.94 -0.66
N LEU A 53 0.95 -19.03 -1.44
CA LEU A 53 2.31 -19.06 -0.91
C LEU A 53 2.71 -17.72 -0.26
N ALA A 54 2.48 -16.61 -0.95
CA ALA A 54 2.81 -15.28 -0.45
C ALA A 54 1.96 -14.92 0.77
N THR A 55 0.66 -15.20 0.73
CA THR A 55 -0.27 -14.96 1.85
C THR A 55 0.10 -15.78 3.07
N SER A 56 0.39 -17.08 2.89
CA SER A 56 0.82 -17.94 3.99
C SER A 56 2.16 -17.48 4.58
N GLN A 57 3.08 -17.00 3.73
CA GLN A 57 4.35 -16.44 4.19
C GLN A 57 4.14 -15.16 4.99
N MET A 58 3.34 -14.22 4.50
CA MET A 58 3.03 -12.97 5.21
C MET A 58 2.39 -13.24 6.58
N ILE A 59 1.42 -14.17 6.65
CA ILE A 59 0.77 -14.55 7.91
C ILE A 59 1.78 -15.14 8.89
N ARG A 60 2.63 -16.08 8.45
CA ARG A 60 3.67 -16.67 9.30
C ARG A 60 4.62 -15.59 9.79
N GLU A 61 5.20 -14.81 8.89
CA GLU A 61 6.18 -13.80 9.24
C GLU A 61 5.62 -12.75 10.21
N ALA A 62 4.38 -12.29 9.98
CA ALA A 62 3.69 -11.32 10.82
C ALA A 62 3.34 -11.84 12.23
N GLN A 63 3.44 -13.15 12.49
CA GLN A 63 3.12 -13.77 13.78
C GLN A 63 4.32 -14.42 14.49
N SER A 64 5.26 -14.99 13.73
CA SER A 64 6.31 -15.87 14.27
C SER A 64 7.73 -15.35 14.11
N ASN A 65 7.97 -14.40 13.21
CA ASN A 65 9.33 -13.97 12.87
C ASN A 65 9.69 -12.62 13.49
N GLY A 66 8.95 -12.19 14.52
CA GLY A 66 9.19 -10.92 15.22
C GLY A 66 8.81 -9.69 14.42
N ILE A 67 8.27 -9.82 13.21
CA ILE A 67 7.70 -8.70 12.44
C ILE A 67 6.52 -8.14 13.25
N ASP A 68 5.58 -8.99 13.64
CA ASP A 68 4.50 -8.71 14.61
C ASP A 68 3.55 -7.57 14.22
N TYR A 69 2.60 -7.88 13.33
CA TYR A 69 1.39 -7.07 13.14
C TYR A 69 0.17 -7.96 12.86
N PRO A 70 -1.05 -7.52 13.21
CA PRO A 70 -2.25 -8.34 13.03
C PRO A 70 -2.65 -8.36 11.54
N PHE A 71 -2.25 -9.41 10.81
CA PHE A 71 -2.43 -9.52 9.36
C PHE A 71 -3.88 -9.28 8.89
N ALA A 72 -4.87 -9.97 9.49
CA ALA A 72 -6.27 -9.80 9.09
C ALA A 72 -6.80 -8.39 9.39
N VAL A 73 -6.49 -7.82 10.57
CA VAL A 73 -6.89 -6.44 10.91
C VAL A 73 -6.24 -5.43 9.95
N ALA A 74 -4.97 -5.63 9.60
CA ALA A 74 -4.27 -4.81 8.62
C ALA A 74 -4.94 -4.87 7.25
N SER A 75 -5.32 -6.07 6.79
CA SER A 75 -6.06 -6.29 5.57
C SER A 75 -7.41 -5.55 5.57
N ILE A 76 -8.18 -5.65 6.66
CA ILE A 76 -9.47 -4.96 6.82
C ILE A 76 -9.26 -3.44 6.74
N ASN A 77 -8.26 -2.90 7.43
CA ASN A 77 -7.95 -1.47 7.40
C ASN A 77 -7.60 -1.02 5.98
N VAL A 78 -6.71 -1.74 5.28
CA VAL A 78 -6.35 -1.44 3.88
C VAL A 78 -7.59 -1.45 2.98
N THR A 79 -8.46 -2.46 3.09
CA THR A 79 -9.72 -2.51 2.34
C THR A 79 -10.56 -1.26 2.58
N GLN A 80 -10.76 -0.87 3.84
CA GLN A 80 -11.54 0.33 4.16
C GLN A 80 -10.90 1.61 3.61
N HIS A 81 -9.56 1.74 3.70
CA HIS A 81 -8.87 2.92 3.19
C HIS A 81 -8.98 3.03 1.66
N LEU A 82 -8.80 1.93 0.93
CA LEU A 82 -8.97 1.92 -0.53
C LEU A 82 -10.42 2.18 -0.93
N ALA A 83 -11.39 1.59 -0.24
CA ALA A 83 -12.80 1.82 -0.50
C ALA A 83 -13.19 3.29 -0.30
N ARG A 84 -12.67 3.96 0.74
CA ARG A 84 -12.88 5.40 0.95
C ARG A 84 -12.17 6.24 -0.11
N TYR A 85 -10.91 5.91 -0.42
CA TYR A 85 -10.11 6.62 -1.42
C TYR A 85 -10.80 6.68 -2.78
N PHE A 86 -11.45 5.58 -3.21
CA PHE A 86 -12.22 5.50 -4.46
C PHE A 86 -13.72 5.84 -4.31
N HIS A 87 -14.15 6.39 -3.17
CA HIS A 87 -15.55 6.74 -2.90
C HIS A 87 -16.57 5.59 -3.04
N LEU A 88 -16.14 4.35 -2.75
CA LEU A 88 -16.99 3.16 -2.81
C LEU A 88 -17.82 2.97 -1.53
N VAL A 89 -17.43 3.63 -0.44
CA VAL A 89 -18.14 3.65 0.84
C VAL A 89 -18.31 5.09 1.32
N LYS A 90 -19.36 5.33 2.10
CA LYS A 90 -19.56 6.65 2.75
C LYS A 90 -18.42 6.92 3.73
N ASP A 91 -18.04 8.19 3.85
CA ASP A 91 -17.08 8.60 4.87
C ASP A 91 -17.62 8.22 6.25
N ALA A 92 -16.86 7.38 6.95
CA ALA A 92 -17.07 7.17 8.37
C ALA A 92 -16.45 8.37 9.09
N PHE A 93 -17.26 9.06 9.88
CA PHE A 93 -16.95 10.32 10.55
C PHE A 93 -15.49 10.46 11.05
N GLY A 94 -14.82 11.54 10.65
CA GLY A 94 -13.77 12.18 11.47
C GLY A 94 -12.30 12.00 11.09
N CYS A 95 -11.95 11.23 10.06
CA CYS A 95 -10.56 11.18 9.57
C CYS A 95 -10.46 11.80 8.17
N PRO A 96 -9.85 13.00 8.03
CA PRO A 96 -9.59 13.59 6.72
C PRO A 96 -8.66 12.67 5.93
N MET A 97 -9.19 12.05 4.88
CA MET A 97 -8.40 11.37 3.87
C MET A 97 -8.43 12.20 2.60
N ASP A 98 -7.28 12.40 1.96
CA ASP A 98 -7.23 12.95 0.61
C ASP A 98 -7.91 11.96 -0.35
N PRO A 99 -9.08 12.29 -0.92
CA PRO A 99 -9.75 11.39 -1.85
C PRO A 99 -8.96 11.26 -3.15
N ALA A 100 -9.27 10.22 -3.93
CA ALA A 100 -8.70 10.07 -5.27
C ALA A 100 -9.13 11.23 -6.17
N SER A 101 -8.24 11.65 -7.07
CA SER A 101 -8.64 12.62 -8.09
C SER A 101 -9.76 12.05 -8.99
N PRO A 102 -10.62 12.89 -9.58
CA PRO A 102 -11.64 12.41 -10.53
C PRO A 102 -11.05 11.56 -11.67
N ARG A 103 -9.80 11.84 -12.05
CA ARG A 103 -9.07 11.08 -13.06
C ARG A 103 -8.73 9.67 -12.57
N ALA A 104 -8.21 9.53 -11.34
CA ALA A 104 -7.90 8.24 -10.75
C ALA A 104 -9.18 7.39 -10.57
N VAL A 105 -10.26 8.01 -10.07
CA VAL A 105 -11.58 7.37 -9.96
C VAL A 105 -12.08 6.89 -11.33
N HIS A 106 -12.03 7.75 -12.35
CA HIS A 106 -12.50 7.40 -13.70
C HIS A 106 -11.68 6.26 -14.31
N ARG A 107 -10.36 6.26 -14.13
CA ARG A 107 -9.48 5.18 -14.59
C ARG A 107 -9.80 3.85 -13.92
N PHE A 108 -9.97 3.87 -12.60
CA PHE A 108 -10.32 2.68 -11.83
C PHE A 108 -11.71 2.16 -12.22
N ALA A 109 -12.72 3.02 -12.31
CA ALA A 109 -14.06 2.66 -12.79
C ALA A 109 -14.02 2.08 -14.22
N GLY A 110 -13.19 2.65 -15.10
CA GLY A 110 -12.96 2.11 -16.43
C GLY A 110 -12.35 0.70 -16.42
N LEU A 111 -11.43 0.41 -15.48
CA LEU A 111 -10.89 -0.93 -15.28
C LEU A 111 -11.97 -1.92 -14.83
N LEU A 112 -12.77 -1.53 -13.84
CA LEU A 112 -13.90 -2.33 -13.34
C LEU A 112 -14.90 -2.65 -14.46
N HIS A 113 -15.22 -1.65 -15.30
CA HIS A 113 -16.15 -1.83 -16.41
C HIS A 113 -15.62 -2.78 -17.49
N ARG A 114 -14.31 -2.73 -17.80
CA ARG A 114 -13.68 -3.60 -18.80
C ARG A 114 -13.68 -5.07 -18.39
N LEU A 115 -13.60 -5.37 -17.10
CA LEU A 115 -13.53 -6.73 -16.55
C LEU A 115 -14.91 -7.26 -16.14
N GLY A 116 -15.97 -6.82 -16.84
CA GLY A 116 -17.38 -7.04 -16.49
C GLY A 116 -17.70 -8.36 -15.80
N GLY A 117 -18.40 -8.29 -14.66
CA GLY A 117 -18.76 -9.45 -13.82
C GLY A 117 -17.73 -9.80 -12.75
N GLU A 118 -16.46 -9.47 -12.95
CA GLU A 118 -15.35 -9.72 -12.00
C GLU A 118 -14.86 -8.42 -11.35
N ALA A 119 -15.74 -7.43 -11.13
CA ALA A 119 -15.37 -6.12 -10.61
C ALA A 119 -14.66 -6.16 -9.23
N ILE A 120 -14.82 -7.24 -8.48
CA ILE A 120 -14.12 -7.44 -7.21
C ILE A 120 -12.62 -7.72 -7.46
N GLU A 121 -12.25 -8.40 -8.56
CA GLU A 121 -10.86 -8.80 -8.82
C GLU A 121 -9.90 -7.59 -8.89
N PRO A 122 -10.15 -6.51 -9.66
CA PRO A 122 -9.25 -5.36 -9.68
C PRO A 122 -9.06 -4.70 -8.31
N PHE A 123 -10.13 -4.64 -7.52
CA PHE A 123 -10.05 -4.09 -6.17
C PHE A 123 -9.22 -4.99 -5.26
N CYS A 124 -9.44 -6.31 -5.31
CA CYS A 124 -8.68 -7.28 -4.54
C CYS A 124 -7.21 -7.39 -4.98
N GLU A 125 -6.92 -7.24 -6.27
CA GLU A 125 -5.54 -7.20 -6.78
C GLU A 125 -4.80 -5.94 -6.28
N LEU A 126 -5.45 -4.78 -6.32
CA LEU A 126 -4.89 -3.55 -5.74
C LEU A 126 -4.67 -3.70 -4.23
N HIS A 127 -5.66 -4.25 -3.51
CA HIS A 127 -5.55 -4.56 -2.09
C HIS A 127 -4.36 -5.47 -1.79
N ALA A 128 -4.19 -6.56 -2.55
CA ALA A 128 -3.08 -7.50 -2.38
C ALA A 128 -1.71 -6.82 -2.61
N ALA A 129 -1.62 -5.93 -3.61
CA ALA A 129 -0.41 -5.15 -3.86
C ALA A 129 -0.09 -4.18 -2.70
N VAL A 130 -1.10 -3.51 -2.16
CA VAL A 130 -0.96 -2.60 -1.00
C VAL A 130 -0.59 -3.37 0.26
N MET A 131 -1.19 -4.54 0.50
CA MET A 131 -0.84 -5.43 1.62
C MET A 131 0.60 -5.94 1.51
N THR A 132 1.04 -6.29 0.30
CA THR A 132 2.43 -6.69 0.06
C THR A 132 3.38 -5.52 0.34
N ARG A 133 3.04 -4.30 -0.10
CA ARG A 133 3.81 -3.08 0.21
C ARG A 133 3.86 -2.82 1.71
N LEU A 134 2.74 -2.94 2.42
CA LEU A 134 2.67 -2.78 3.88
C LEU A 134 3.61 -3.74 4.58
N HIS A 135 3.58 -5.02 4.17
CA HIS A 135 4.44 -6.05 4.71
C HIS A 135 5.93 -5.75 4.47
N CYS A 136 6.29 -5.31 3.27
CA CYS A 136 7.65 -4.88 2.94
C CYS A 136 8.10 -3.68 3.77
N ASN A 137 7.27 -2.64 3.89
CA ASN A 137 7.58 -1.44 4.69
C ASN A 137 7.78 -1.80 6.16
N TRP A 138 6.92 -2.65 6.70
CA TRP A 138 7.04 -3.13 8.07
C TRP A 138 8.31 -3.96 8.28
N ARG A 139 8.61 -4.90 7.37
CA ARG A 139 9.83 -5.72 7.43
C ARG A 139 11.08 -4.85 7.43
N ARG A 140 11.15 -3.86 6.52
CA ARG A 140 12.22 -2.86 6.47
C ARG A 140 12.35 -2.13 7.81
N ARG A 141 11.26 -1.58 8.34
CA ARG A 141 11.30 -0.84 9.59
C ARG A 141 11.70 -1.72 10.78
N LYS A 142 11.26 -2.98 10.82
CA LYS A 142 11.67 -3.93 11.86
C LYS A 142 13.16 -4.26 11.81
N GLN A 143 13.75 -4.29 10.62
CA GLN A 143 15.21 -4.47 10.45
C GLN A 143 15.99 -3.23 10.90
N GLU A 144 15.49 -2.04 10.61
CA GLU A 144 16.09 -0.76 11.02
C GLU A 144 15.92 -0.50 12.52
N GLU A 145 14.76 -0.85 13.07
CA GLU A 145 14.33 -0.59 14.44
C GLU A 145 13.68 -1.85 15.05
N PRO A 146 14.45 -2.81 15.59
CA PRO A 146 13.94 -4.08 16.12
C PRO A 146 12.93 -3.93 17.27
N GLN A 147 12.89 -2.76 17.92
CA GLN A 147 11.95 -2.44 18.99
C GLN A 147 10.56 -2.02 18.50
N ILE A 148 10.31 -1.83 17.19
CA ILE A 148 8.96 -1.43 16.76
C ILE A 148 7.94 -2.50 17.13
N THR A 149 6.81 -2.03 17.62
CA THR A 149 5.66 -2.85 18.02
C THR A 149 4.43 -2.42 17.22
N VAL A 150 3.32 -3.13 17.42
CA VAL A 150 2.00 -2.79 16.85
C VAL A 150 1.57 -1.33 17.05
N MET A 151 2.11 -0.62 18.04
CA MET A 151 1.86 0.82 18.24
C MET A 151 2.32 1.69 17.06
N HIS A 152 3.25 1.20 16.24
CA HIS A 152 3.76 1.87 15.04
C HIS A 152 2.96 1.50 13.78
N PHE A 153 1.88 0.73 13.92
CA PHE A 153 1.03 0.32 12.81
C PHE A 153 0.45 1.48 12.02
N SER A 154 -0.13 2.48 12.71
CA SER A 154 -0.74 3.62 12.01
C SER A 154 0.27 4.41 11.17
N PRO A 155 1.45 4.82 11.68
CA PRO A 155 2.46 5.48 10.86
C PRO A 155 2.91 4.67 9.63
N VAL A 156 3.15 3.36 9.79
CA VAL A 156 3.60 2.52 8.66
C VAL A 156 2.47 2.33 7.64
N LEU A 157 1.23 2.17 8.10
CA LEU A 157 0.06 2.12 7.23
C LEU A 157 -0.11 3.44 6.46
N ASP A 158 0.02 4.58 7.11
CA ASP A 158 -0.10 5.90 6.47
C ASP A 158 0.97 6.11 5.39
N GLU A 159 2.21 5.70 5.66
CA GLU A 159 3.31 5.70 4.68
C GLU A 159 2.96 4.82 3.46
N THR A 160 2.52 3.59 3.70
CA THR A 160 2.09 2.67 2.64
C THR A 160 0.94 3.23 1.81
N LEU A 161 -0.06 3.82 2.46
CA LEU A 161 -1.21 4.42 1.78
C LEU A 161 -0.79 5.64 0.97
N LYS A 162 0.14 6.48 1.44
CA LYS A 162 0.69 7.61 0.66
C LYS A 162 1.40 7.14 -0.61
N ILE A 163 2.18 6.05 -0.55
CA ILE A 163 2.81 5.44 -1.74
C ILE A 163 1.72 4.96 -2.70
N SER A 164 0.73 4.23 -2.17
CA SER A 164 -0.38 3.67 -2.95
C SER A 164 -1.23 4.72 -3.65
N ARG A 165 -1.51 5.84 -2.98
CA ARG A 165 -2.22 6.99 -3.57
C ARG A 165 -1.42 7.61 -4.71
N ARG A 166 -0.13 7.90 -4.50
CA ARG A 166 0.76 8.45 -5.55
C ARG A 166 0.80 7.54 -6.79
N PHE A 167 0.90 6.23 -6.57
CA PHE A 167 0.80 5.25 -7.63
C PHE A 167 -0.56 5.38 -8.37
N CYS A 168 -1.68 5.37 -7.66
CA CYS A 168 -3.01 5.46 -8.28
C CYS A 168 -3.23 6.74 -9.10
N GLU A 169 -2.68 7.88 -8.64
CA GLU A 169 -2.78 9.15 -9.37
C GLU A 169 -2.02 9.12 -10.72
N SER A 170 -0.93 8.36 -10.80
CA SER A 170 -0.11 8.26 -12.01
C SER A 170 -0.51 7.10 -12.92
N ALA A 171 -0.93 5.97 -12.35
CA ALA A 171 -1.21 4.72 -13.04
C ALA A 171 -2.30 4.87 -14.12
N ARG A 172 -2.12 4.19 -15.25
CA ARG A 172 -3.11 4.21 -16.34
C ARG A 172 -4.31 3.31 -16.02
N MET A 173 -4.09 2.25 -15.22
CA MET A 173 -5.09 1.28 -14.78
C MET A 173 -5.79 0.61 -15.98
N LEU A 174 -5.04 0.27 -17.02
CA LEU A 174 -5.59 -0.47 -18.17
C LEU A 174 -5.89 -1.92 -17.80
N ASN A 175 -5.06 -2.51 -16.93
CA ASN A 175 -5.22 -3.86 -16.39
C ASN A 175 -4.71 -3.95 -14.93
N SER A 176 -5.14 -4.99 -14.20
CA SER A 176 -4.79 -5.18 -12.78
C SER A 176 -3.31 -5.54 -12.55
N SER A 177 -2.60 -6.08 -13.54
CA SER A 177 -1.19 -6.44 -13.38
C SER A 177 -0.27 -5.22 -13.16
N GLU A 178 -0.72 -4.02 -13.56
CA GLU A 178 -0.01 -2.76 -13.28
C GLU A 178 0.25 -2.56 -11.79
N PHE A 179 -0.65 -3.05 -10.93
CA PHE A 179 -0.56 -2.92 -9.47
C PHE A 179 0.65 -3.64 -8.88
N ARG A 180 1.24 -4.62 -9.58
CA ARG A 180 2.46 -5.31 -9.13
C ARG A 180 3.66 -4.36 -9.04
N SER A 181 3.69 -3.30 -9.84
CA SER A 181 4.75 -2.29 -9.76
C SER A 181 4.76 -1.55 -8.42
N LEU A 182 3.61 -1.45 -7.75
CA LEU A 182 3.49 -0.90 -6.40
C LEU A 182 4.31 -1.69 -5.38
N VAL A 183 4.62 -2.96 -5.63
CA VAL A 183 5.48 -3.79 -4.75
C VAL A 183 6.96 -3.46 -4.95
N ASN A 184 7.35 -3.01 -6.14
CA ASN A 184 8.74 -2.81 -6.54
C ASN A 184 9.21 -1.35 -6.47
N GLU A 185 8.34 -0.39 -6.20
CA GLU A 185 8.75 0.99 -5.90
C GLU A 185 9.70 1.00 -4.69
N THR A 186 11.00 0.95 -4.93
CA THR A 186 12.00 1.34 -3.94
C THR A 186 11.80 2.84 -3.71
N GLU A 187 11.60 3.25 -2.46
CA GLU A 187 11.80 4.64 -2.09
C GLU A 187 13.26 5.01 -2.42
N VAL A 188 13.49 5.59 -3.59
CA VAL A 188 14.61 6.50 -3.80
C VAL A 188 14.01 7.88 -3.84
N ALA A 189 13.90 8.49 -2.66
CA ALA A 189 14.13 9.91 -2.53
C ALA A 189 15.14 10.06 -1.38
N PRO A 190 16.41 10.34 -1.65
CA PRO A 190 17.26 10.88 -0.60
C PRO A 190 16.57 12.15 -0.12
N VAL A 191 16.47 12.30 1.20
CA VAL A 191 16.34 13.62 1.79
C VAL A 191 17.40 14.48 1.12
N LEU A 192 16.96 15.46 0.32
CA LEU A 192 17.82 16.54 -0.12
C LEU A 192 18.19 17.33 1.12
N THR A 193 19.19 16.85 1.87
CA THR A 193 20.11 17.80 2.48
C THR A 193 20.71 18.55 1.32
N PRO A 194 20.49 19.87 1.19
CA PRO A 194 21.15 20.63 0.15
C PRO A 194 22.67 20.42 0.32
N PRO A 195 23.42 20.20 -0.77
CA PRO A 195 24.86 20.18 -0.67
C PRO A 195 25.29 21.51 -0.05
N VAL A 196 26.10 21.45 1.00
CA VAL A 196 26.88 22.61 1.43
C VAL A 196 27.76 22.96 0.22
N LEU A 197 27.29 23.91 -0.58
CA LEU A 197 28.09 24.55 -1.63
C LEU A 197 29.06 25.48 -0.90
N THR A 198 30.16 24.92 -0.39
CA THR A 198 31.40 25.70 -0.31
C THR A 198 31.95 25.85 -1.72
N THR A 199 31.32 26.76 -2.46
CA THR A 199 31.91 27.33 -3.67
C THR A 199 31.96 28.83 -3.43
N SER A 200 33.03 29.27 -2.76
CA SER A 200 33.42 30.67 -2.77
C SER A 200 33.83 30.98 -4.21
N LEU A 201 32.90 31.48 -5.01
CA LEU A 201 33.21 32.09 -6.30
C LEU A 201 34.15 33.27 -6.04
N ARG A 202 35.21 33.36 -6.84
CA ARG A 202 36.12 34.51 -6.74
C ARG A 202 35.37 35.76 -7.24
N PRO A 203 35.56 36.94 -6.62
CA PRO A 203 34.78 38.15 -6.93
C PRO A 203 34.81 38.58 -8.41
N ASP A 204 35.82 38.16 -9.16
CA ASP A 204 35.99 38.44 -10.58
C ASP A 204 35.06 37.63 -11.49
N GLU A 205 34.56 36.47 -11.03
CA GLU A 205 33.63 35.63 -11.78
C GLU A 205 32.18 36.11 -11.62
N GLU A 206 31.79 36.57 -10.43
CA GLU A 206 30.47 37.16 -10.17
C GLU A 206 30.24 38.45 -10.98
N SER A 207 31.26 39.28 -11.13
CA SER A 207 31.15 40.52 -11.93
C SER A 207 30.88 40.22 -13.40
N LYS A 208 31.54 39.21 -13.98
CA LYS A 208 31.36 38.81 -15.39
C LYS A 208 29.98 38.19 -15.64
N ILE A 209 29.48 37.40 -14.68
CA ILE A 209 28.15 36.80 -14.77
C ILE A 209 27.07 37.88 -14.67
N THR A 210 27.23 38.84 -13.76
CA THR A 210 26.28 39.95 -13.58
C THR A 210 26.21 40.84 -14.82
N GLU A 211 27.35 41.15 -15.45
CA GLU A 211 27.39 41.90 -16.71
C GLU A 211 26.74 41.14 -17.88
N SER A 212 26.98 39.83 -17.98
CA SER A 212 26.39 38.98 -19.02
C SER A 212 24.86 38.89 -18.90
N VAL A 213 24.34 38.76 -17.67
CA VAL A 213 22.91 38.73 -17.39
C VAL A 213 22.27 40.10 -17.70
N GLN A 214 22.89 41.20 -17.27
CA GLN A 214 22.38 42.55 -17.56
C GLN A 214 22.40 42.89 -19.07
N ALA A 215 23.41 42.44 -19.81
CA ALA A 215 23.48 42.59 -21.26
C ALA A 215 22.35 41.82 -21.96
N THR A 216 22.03 40.62 -21.47
CA THR A 216 20.95 39.78 -22.00
C THR A 216 19.57 40.39 -21.73
N VAL A 217 19.34 40.89 -20.51
CA VAL A 217 18.08 41.56 -20.13
C VAL A 217 17.86 42.83 -20.97
N ARG A 218 18.89 43.66 -21.18
CA ARG A 218 18.80 44.86 -22.03
C ARG A 218 18.48 44.55 -23.49
N ARG A 219 18.86 43.36 -23.98
CA ARG A 219 18.57 42.90 -25.33
C ARG A 219 17.11 42.44 -25.48
N ALA A 220 16.53 41.90 -24.41
CA ALA A 220 15.14 41.43 -24.38
C ALA A 220 14.11 42.55 -24.19
N THR A 221 14.48 43.68 -23.59
CA THR A 221 13.55 44.80 -23.30
C THR A 221 13.54 45.91 -24.37
N LYS A 222 14.12 45.67 -25.56
CA LYS A 222 14.20 46.65 -26.67
C LYS A 222 13.32 46.30 -27.88
N THR A 223 12.22 45.59 -27.66
CA THR A 223 11.13 45.39 -28.62
C THR A 223 9.86 45.99 -28.04
#